data_AF-A0A3B9NUQ4-F1
#
_entry.id   AF-A0A3B9NUQ4-F1
#
_cell.length_a   1.000
_cell.length_b   1.000
_cell.length_c   1.000
_cell.angle_alpha   90.00
_cell.angle_beta   90.00
_cell.angle_gamma   90.00
#
_symmetry.space_group_name_H-M   'P 1'
#
loop_
_entity.id
_entity.type
_entity.pdbx_description
1 polymer ?
#
loop_
_entity_poly.entity_id
_entity_poly.type
_entity_poly.pdbx_seq_one_letter_code
_entity_poly.pdbx_strand_id
1 'polypeptide(L)'
;MTETGLQVPVSPDGAFYLYAKLPEHFGSADDYCRDLLEQEGVAITPGTDFGDHDAQHYVRISYAQPRAVLQQALERMVRFRP
;
A
#
# COMPACT_ATOMS: atom_id res chain seq x y z
N MET A 1 -4.90 -11.01 8.00
CA MET A 1 -4.24 -9.68 7.92
C MET A 1 -2.75 -9.91 7.69
N THR A 2 -2.12 -9.07 6.86
CA THR A 2 -0.66 -9.12 6.65
C THR A 2 0.08 -8.47 7.83
N GLU A 3 1.40 -8.64 7.91
CA GLU A 3 2.22 -7.99 8.95
C GLU A 3 2.17 -6.45 8.87
N THR A 4 1.91 -5.90 7.69
CA THR A 4 1.70 -4.46 7.46
C THR A 4 0.32 -3.96 7.91
N GLY A 5 -0.59 -4.86 8.31
CA GLY A 5 -2.00 -4.53 8.59
C GLY A 5 -2.88 -4.44 7.34
N LEU A 6 -2.30 -4.29 6.15
CA LEU A 6 -3.02 -4.25 4.88
C LEU A 6 -3.81 -5.55 4.64
N GLN A 7 -4.99 -5.40 4.05
CA GLN A 7 -5.85 -6.50 3.64
C GLN A 7 -5.81 -6.63 2.12
N VAL A 8 -5.45 -7.80 1.61
CA VAL A 8 -5.42 -8.09 0.17
C VAL A 8 -6.66 -8.94 -0.14
N PRO A 9 -7.76 -8.35 -0.64
CA PRO A 9 -9.05 -9.03 -0.75
C PRO A 9 -9.09 -10.09 -1.85
N VAL A 10 -8.19 -9.98 -2.85
CA VAL A 10 -8.13 -10.87 -4.01
C VAL A 10 -6.71 -11.34 -4.23
N SER A 11 -6.55 -12.60 -4.63
CA SER A 11 -5.26 -13.06 -5.15
C SER A 11 -5.05 -12.46 -6.54
N PRO A 12 -3.87 -11.90 -6.85
CA PRO A 12 -3.63 -11.32 -8.17
C PRO A 12 -3.55 -12.42 -9.23
N ASP A 13 -4.47 -12.37 -10.20
CA ASP A 13 -4.53 -13.33 -11.32
C ASP A 13 -3.58 -12.98 -12.48
N GLY A 14 -2.89 -11.84 -12.39
CA GLY A 14 -1.98 -11.35 -13.42
C GLY A 14 -1.44 -9.95 -13.12
N ALA A 15 -0.75 -9.37 -14.12
CA ALA A 15 -0.03 -8.10 -13.99
C ALA A 15 1.00 -8.10 -12.82
N PHE A 16 1.33 -6.91 -12.33
CA PHE A 16 2.36 -6.71 -11.31
C PHE A 16 1.89 -5.77 -10.18
N TYR A 17 0.62 -5.90 -9.78
CA TYR A 17 0.00 -5.03 -8.77
C TYR A 17 -0.76 -5.82 -7.70
N LEU A 18 -0.67 -5.33 -6.46
CA LEU A 18 -1.60 -5.66 -5.38
C LEU A 18 -2.50 -4.45 -5.16
N TYR A 19 -3.81 -4.69 -5.07
CA TYR A 19 -4.77 -3.70 -4.62
C TYR A 19 -5.22 -4.08 -3.21
N ALA A 20 -4.82 -3.28 -2.23
CA ALA A 20 -4.95 -3.62 -0.82
C ALA A 20 -5.77 -2.57 -0.07
N LYS A 21 -6.63 -3.01 0.84
CA LYS A 21 -7.42 -2.16 1.72
C LYS A 21 -6.61 -1.78 2.97
N LEU A 22 -6.62 -0.51 3.31
CA LEU A 22 -6.08 0.03 4.55
C LEU A 22 -6.98 -0.33 5.74
N PRO A 23 -6.39 -0.57 6.93
CA PRO A 23 -7.14 -0.55 8.18
C PRO A 23 -7.88 0.77 8.40
N GLU A 24 -9.06 0.75 9.01
CA GLU A 24 -9.88 1.95 9.25
C GLU A 24 -9.15 3.04 10.07
N HIS A 25 -8.20 2.65 10.92
CA HIS A 25 -7.44 3.57 11.76
C HIS A 25 -6.23 4.20 11.07
N PHE A 26 -5.93 3.87 9.81
CA PHE A 26 -4.80 4.43 9.05
C PHE A 26 -5.16 5.71 8.29
N GLY A 27 -6.38 6.22 8.41
CA GLY A 27 -6.82 7.44 7.73
C GLY A 27 -7.11 7.22 6.24
N SER A 28 -6.89 8.25 5.43
CA SER A 28 -7.11 8.21 3.97
C SER A 28 -5.92 7.61 3.23
N ALA A 29 -6.17 7.03 2.06
CA ALA A 29 -5.15 6.48 1.19
C ALA A 29 -4.13 7.54 0.76
N ASP A 30 -4.60 8.75 0.43
CA ASP A 30 -3.75 9.88 0.06
C ASP A 30 -2.80 10.26 1.19
N ASP A 31 -3.31 10.40 2.42
CA ASP A 31 -2.49 10.73 3.58
C ASP A 31 -1.49 9.62 3.89
N TYR A 32 -1.94 8.37 3.90
CA TYR A 32 -1.06 7.21 4.14
C TYR A 32 0.07 7.13 3.10
N CYS A 33 -0.24 7.31 1.81
CA CYS A 33 0.77 7.27 0.75
C CYS A 33 1.79 8.40 0.88
N ARG A 34 1.32 9.61 1.21
CA ARG A 34 2.19 10.77 1.42
C ARG A 34 3.09 10.57 2.63
N ASP A 35 2.53 10.18 3.77
CA ASP A 35 3.28 10.06 5.03
C ASP A 35 4.27 8.89 4.97
N LEU A 36 3.89 7.77 4.34
CA LEU A 36 4.80 6.65 4.08
C LEU A 36 5.97 7.06 3.17
N LEU A 37 5.72 7.89 2.16
CA LEU A 37 6.79 8.40 1.31
C LEU A 37 7.72 9.34 2.07
N GLU A 38 7.18 10.28 2.84
CA GLU A 38 7.95 11.30 3.56
C GLU A 38 8.77 10.69 4.71
N GLN A 39 8.19 9.77 5.48
CA GLN A 39 8.82 9.22 6.69
C GLN A 39 9.68 8.00 6.40
N GLU A 40 9.24 7.14 5.47
CA GLU A 40 9.89 5.85 5.22
C GLU A 40 10.55 5.78 3.84
N GLY A 41 10.34 6.77 2.96
CA GLY A 41 10.88 6.75 1.61
C GLY A 41 10.32 5.61 0.76
N VAL A 42 9.09 5.18 1.02
CA VAL A 42 8.40 4.14 0.25
C VAL A 42 7.24 4.75 -0.51
N ALA A 43 7.32 4.71 -1.85
CA ALA A 43 6.26 5.20 -2.73
C ALA A 43 5.29 4.07 -3.09
N ILE A 44 4.01 4.30 -2.82
CA ILE A 44 2.88 3.49 -3.31
C ILE A 44 1.80 4.44 -3.87
N THR A 45 0.78 3.91 -4.53
CA THR A 45 -0.24 4.76 -5.19
C THR A 45 -1.57 4.71 -4.44
N PRO A 46 -2.22 5.85 -4.15
CA PRO A 46 -3.52 5.86 -3.51
C PRO A 46 -4.59 5.29 -4.45
N GLY A 47 -5.64 4.72 -3.88
CA GLY A 47 -6.76 4.14 -4.63
C GLY A 47 -7.57 5.19 -5.39
N THR A 48 -7.57 6.43 -4.92
CA THR A 48 -8.28 7.59 -5.49
C THR A 48 -7.86 7.90 -6.93
N ASP A 49 -6.66 7.49 -7.35
CA ASP A 49 -6.21 7.58 -8.75
C ASP A 49 -6.96 6.62 -9.69
N PHE A 50 -7.67 5.62 -9.15
CA PHE A 50 -8.29 4.52 -9.92
C PHE A 50 -9.83 4.51 -9.86
N GLY A 51 -10.43 5.38 -9.06
CA GLY A 51 -11.88 5.52 -8.98
C GLY A 51 -12.33 6.22 -7.71
N ASP A 52 -13.63 6.41 -7.59
CA ASP A 52 -14.22 7.19 -6.49
C ASP A 52 -14.86 6.31 -5.40
N HIS A 53 -15.20 5.06 -5.72
CA HIS A 53 -15.96 4.19 -4.82
C HIS A 53 -15.04 3.46 -3.83
N ASP A 54 -15.16 3.78 -2.53
CA ASP A 54 -14.36 3.25 -1.41
C ASP A 54 -12.83 3.47 -1.58
N ALA A 55 -12.41 4.16 -2.64
CA ALA A 55 -11.03 4.23 -3.12
C ALA A 55 -10.08 4.93 -2.15
N GLN A 56 -10.60 5.86 -1.35
CA GLN A 56 -9.88 6.50 -0.23
C GLN A 56 -9.40 5.50 0.84
N HIS A 57 -9.84 4.24 0.82
CA HIS A 57 -9.40 3.20 1.75
C HIS A 57 -8.52 2.13 1.08
N TYR A 58 -8.13 2.32 -0.18
CA TYR A 58 -7.31 1.36 -0.90
C TYR A 58 -6.00 1.97 -1.36
N VAL A 59 -4.98 1.13 -1.51
CA VAL A 59 -3.70 1.48 -2.12
C VAL A 59 -3.32 0.44 -3.16
N ARG A 60 -2.60 0.87 -4.18
CA ARG A 60 -2.01 0.00 -5.19
C ARG A 60 -0.50 -0.09 -5.00
N ILE A 61 0.00 -1.30 -4.86
CA ILE A 61 1.43 -1.59 -4.71
C ILE A 61 1.92 -2.28 -5.97
N SER A 62 2.94 -1.73 -6.63
CA SER A 62 3.61 -2.40 -7.74
C SER A 62 4.73 -3.29 -7.22
N TYR A 63 4.75 -4.55 -7.66
CA TYR A 63 5.84 -5.49 -7.38
C TYR A 63 6.75 -5.74 -8.59
N ALA A 64 6.77 -4.82 -9.55
CA ALA A 64 7.69 -4.84 -10.71
C ALA A 64 9.09 -4.31 -10.37
N GLN A 65 9.60 -4.63 -9.18
CA GLN A 65 10.91 -4.22 -8.68
C GLN A 65 11.74 -5.44 -8.28
N PRO A 66 13.08 -5.32 -8.19
CA PRO A 66 13.92 -6.39 -7.67
C PRO A 66 13.47 -6.82 -6.28
N ARG A 67 13.54 -8.13 -6.00
CA ARG A 67 13.12 -8.70 -4.71
C ARG A 67 13.75 -8.01 -3.50
N ALA A 68 15.02 -7.60 -3.59
CA ALA A 68 15.71 -6.88 -2.51
C ALA A 68 15.06 -5.52 -2.19
N VAL A 69 14.60 -4.79 -3.21
CA VAL A 69 13.89 -3.51 -3.04
C VAL A 69 12.53 -3.75 -2.40
N LEU A 70 11.80 -4.77 -2.87
CA LEU A 70 10.50 -5.14 -2.31
C LEU A 70 10.60 -5.54 -0.83
N GLN A 71 11.62 -6.34 -0.48
CA GLN A 71 11.84 -6.75 0.90
C GLN A 71 12.14 -5.54 1.80
N GLN A 72 13.01 -4.63 1.36
CA GLN A 72 13.32 -3.41 2.12
C GLN A 72 12.08 -2.51 2.28
N ALA A 73 11.26 -2.37 1.24
CA ALA A 73 10.01 -1.61 1.31
C ALA A 73 9.03 -2.24 2.32
N LEU A 74 8.88 -3.57 2.30
CA LEU A 74 8.02 -4.28 3.26
C LEU A 74 8.50 -4.10 4.70
N GLU A 75 9.80 -4.19 4.97
CA GLU A 75 10.37 -3.97 6.30
C GLU A 75 10.04 -2.56 6.83
N ARG A 76 10.13 -1.54 5.97
CA ARG A 76 9.76 -0.16 6.27
C ARG A 76 8.25 0.01 6.50
N MET A 77 7.43 -0.64 5.70
CA MET A 77 5.97 -0.62 5.85
C MET A 77 5.50 -1.32 7.14
N VAL A 78 6.17 -2.38 7.60
CA VAL A 78 5.82 -3.09 8.83
C VAL A 78 6.09 -2.23 10.08
N ARG A 79 7.19 -1.47 10.09
CA ARG A 79 7.55 -0.58 11.22
C ARG A 79 6.77 0.73 11.21
N PHE A 80 6.26 1.16 10.05
CA PHE A 80 5.49 2.39 9.91
C PHE A 80 4.21 2.32 10.76
N ARG A 81 3.96 3.39 11.50
CA ARG A 81 2.75 3.62 12.30
C ARG A 81 2.22 4.99 11.89
N PRO A 82 1.23 5.05 10.97
CA PRO A 82 0.62 6.31 10.55
C PRO A 82 -0.15 6.98 11.70
#